data_AF-A0A3M8VBT1-F1
#
_entry.id   AF-A0A3M8VBT1-F1
#
_cell.length_a   1.000
_cell.length_b   1.000
_cell.length_c   1.000
_cell.angle_alpha   90.00
_cell.angle_beta   90.00
_cell.angle_gamma   90.00
#
_symmetry.space_group_name_H-M   'P 1'
#
loop_
_entity.id
_entity.type
_entity.pdbx_description
1 polymer ?
#
loop_
_entity_poly.entity_id
_entity_poly.type
_entity_poly.pdbx_seq_one_letter_code
_entity_poly.pdbx_strand_id
1 'polypeptide(L)'
;AAYESAGGPASAAVRLLSLDPFDATTVLARLAPEIDRIAARAAEAAHRALDEGPGALPAAAAPLLDIAAEQHATWPVRLFAS
;
A
#
# COMPACT_ATOMS: atom_id res chain seq x y z
N ALA A 1 1.68 8.41 4.89
CA ALA A 1 0.68 7.56 4.23
C ALA A 1 1.34 6.63 3.20
N ALA A 2 1.80 7.12 2.04
CA ALA A 2 2.36 6.26 0.98
C ALA A 2 3.56 5.39 1.40
N TYR A 3 4.51 5.94 2.17
CA TYR A 3 5.62 5.15 2.72
C TYR A 3 5.16 4.05 3.69
N GLU A 4 4.28 4.39 4.64
CA GLU A 4 3.73 3.44 5.62
C GLU A 4 2.98 2.28 4.95
N SER A 5 2.28 2.55 3.84
CA SER A 5 1.61 1.52 3.03
C SER A 5 2.57 0.47 2.47
N ALA A 6 3.86 0.78 2.31
CA ALA A 6 4.90 -0.19 1.91
C ALA A 6 5.69 -0.72 3.12
N GLY A 7 5.94 0.13 4.13
CA GLY A 7 6.71 -0.22 5.33
C GLY A 7 6.05 -1.31 6.18
N GLY A 8 4.73 -1.24 6.37
CA GLY A 8 3.96 -2.26 7.09
C GLY A 8 4.13 -3.66 6.48
N PRO A 9 3.79 -3.85 5.18
CA PRO A 9 3.99 -5.11 4.48
C PRO A 9 5.45 -5.59 4.45
N ALA A 10 6.43 -4.70 4.26
CA ALA A 10 7.85 -5.08 4.29
C ALA A 10 8.25 -5.65 5.67
N SER A 11 7.81 -5.01 6.75
CA SER A 11 8.04 -5.49 8.11
C SER A 11 7.29 -6.80 8.42
N ALA A 12 6.10 -6.99 7.86
CA ALA A 12 5.36 -8.24 7.97
C ALA A 12 6.08 -9.38 7.22
N ALA A 13 6.59 -9.13 6.01
CA ALA A 13 7.31 -10.12 5.23
C ALA A 13 8.57 -10.64 5.94
N VAL A 14 9.35 -9.76 6.57
CA VAL A 14 10.50 -10.15 7.41
C VAL A 14 10.08 -11.12 8.51
N ARG A 15 8.97 -10.85 9.20
CA ARG A 15 8.48 -11.66 10.32
C ARG A 15 7.84 -12.97 9.89
N LEU A 16 7.04 -12.95 8.82
CA LEU A 16 6.25 -14.09 8.36
C LEU A 16 7.05 -15.06 7.49
N LEU A 17 8.01 -14.54 6.72
CA LEU A 17 8.80 -15.31 5.75
C LEU A 17 10.28 -15.43 6.16
N SER A 18 10.65 -14.91 7.32
CA SER A 18 12.01 -14.94 7.86
C SER A 18 13.07 -14.34 6.91
N LEU A 19 12.71 -13.24 6.22
CA LEU A 19 13.61 -12.54 5.31
C LEU A 19 14.66 -11.72 6.07
N ASP A 20 15.76 -11.40 5.40
CA ASP A 20 16.76 -10.47 5.92
C ASP A 20 16.16 -9.03 6.00
N PRO A 21 16.19 -8.37 7.17
CA PRO A 21 15.73 -7.00 7.31
C PRO A 21 16.50 -5.98 6.43
N PHE A 22 17.77 -6.24 6.10
CA PHE A 22 18.55 -5.39 5.20
C PHE A 22 18.09 -5.50 3.75
N ASP A 23 17.65 -6.68 3.31
CA ASP A 23 17.06 -6.86 1.98
C ASP A 23 15.72 -6.12 1.88
N ALA A 24 14.87 -6.23 2.90
CA ALA A 24 13.62 -5.48 2.96
C ALA A 24 13.85 -3.95 2.94
N THR A 25 14.85 -3.48 3.70
CA THR A 25 15.25 -2.06 3.69
C THR A 25 15.76 -1.63 2.32
N THR A 26 16.54 -2.47 1.65
CA THR A 26 17.04 -2.21 0.28
C THR A 26 15.89 -2.07 -0.71
N VAL A 27 14.87 -2.94 -0.63
CA VAL A 27 13.67 -2.84 -1.48
C VAL A 27 12.91 -1.54 -1.21
N LEU A 28 12.69 -1.17 0.06
CA LEU A 28 12.04 0.08 0.41
C LEU A 28 12.79 1.31 -0.12
N ALA A 29 14.12 1.32 0.00
CA ALA A 29 14.96 2.40 -0.54
C ALA A 29 14.80 2.52 -2.07
N ARG A 30 14.72 1.39 -2.78
CA ARG A 30 14.48 1.37 -4.24
C ARG A 30 13.08 1.85 -4.62
N LEU A 31 12.08 1.67 -3.76
CA LEU A 31 10.72 2.16 -3.97
C LEU A 31 10.54 3.66 -3.71
N ALA A 32 11.47 4.31 -3.00
CA ALA A 32 11.34 5.71 -2.60
C ALA A 32 10.97 6.66 -3.77
N PRO A 33 11.62 6.59 -4.96
CA PRO A 33 11.23 7.47 -6.07
C PRO A 33 9.80 7.24 -6.59
N GLU A 34 9.27 6.02 -6.50
CA GLU A 34 7.89 5.73 -6.89
C GLU A 34 6.90 6.21 -5.82
N ILE A 35 7.24 6.07 -4.55
CA ILE A 35 6.47 6.63 -3.42
C ILE A 35 6.32 8.15 -3.59
N ASP A 36 7.39 8.85 -3.96
CA ASP A 36 7.35 10.30 -4.22
C ASP A 36 6.41 10.64 -5.37
N ARG A 37 6.43 9.87 -6.47
CA ARG A 37 5.50 10.07 -7.61
C ARG A 37 4.05 9.85 -7.22
N ILE A 38 3.76 8.81 -6.43
CA ILE A 38 2.41 8.53 -5.94
C ILE A 38 1.93 9.67 -5.04
N ALA A 39 2.79 10.18 -4.15
CA ALA A 39 2.46 11.31 -3.29
C ALA A 39 2.16 12.57 -4.09
N ALA A 40 2.95 12.89 -5.11
CA ALA A 40 2.71 14.01 -6.01
C ALA A 40 1.36 13.88 -6.74
N ARG A 41 1.09 12.71 -7.34
CA ARG A 41 -0.18 12.43 -8.02
C ARG A 41 -1.40 12.53 -7.09
N ALA A 42 -1.24 12.08 -5.84
CA ALA A 42 -2.30 12.20 -4.84
C ALA A 42 -2.60 13.66 -4.50
N ALA A 43 -1.56 14.50 -4.36
CA ALA A 43 -1.72 15.93 -4.13
C ALA A 43 -2.41 16.64 -5.32
N GLU A 44 -2.01 16.31 -6.54
CA GLU A 44 -2.65 16.83 -7.77
C GLU A 44 -4.14 16.46 -7.85
N ALA A 45 -4.48 15.19 -7.58
CA ALA A 45 -5.87 14.74 -7.59
C ALA A 45 -6.70 15.39 -6.49
N ALA A 46 -6.12 15.59 -5.30
CA ALA A 46 -6.77 16.30 -4.21
C ALA A 46 -7.06 17.77 -4.58
N HIS A 47 -6.15 18.43 -5.30
CA HIS A 47 -6.36 19.79 -5.77
C HIS A 47 -7.50 19.86 -6.79
N ARG A 48 -7.50 18.99 -7.81
CA ARG A 48 -8.59 18.93 -8.81
C ARG A 48 -9.95 18.66 -8.17
N ALA A 49 -10.00 17.83 -7.12
CA ALA A 49 -11.25 17.52 -6.42
C ALA A 49 -11.90 18.74 -5.74
N LEU A 50 -11.16 19.83 -5.51
CA LEU A 50 -11.73 21.10 -5.02
C LEU A 50 -12.60 21.78 -6.07
N ASP A 51 -12.23 21.67 -7.35
CA ASP A 51 -12.92 22.33 -8.46
C ASP A 51 -13.94 21.39 -9.14
N GLU A 52 -13.57 20.12 -9.32
CA GLU A 52 -14.32 19.10 -10.07
C GLU A 52 -15.17 18.19 -9.15
N GLY A 53 -15.01 18.32 -7.83
CA GLY A 53 -15.67 17.50 -6.83
C GLY A 53 -15.00 16.13 -6.58
N PRO A 54 -15.55 15.32 -5.65
CA PRO A 54 -14.92 14.06 -5.21
C PRO A 54 -14.72 13.02 -6.31
N GLY A 55 -15.46 13.10 -7.42
CA GLY A 55 -15.32 12.20 -8.57
C GLY A 55 -13.97 12.32 -9.29
N ALA A 56 -13.21 13.40 -9.06
CA ALA A 56 -11.85 13.56 -9.58
C ALA A 56 -10.79 12.77 -8.79
N LEU A 57 -11.14 12.23 -7.62
CA LEU A 57 -10.25 11.38 -6.83
C LEU A 57 -10.12 9.98 -7.46
N PRO A 58 -8.92 9.37 -7.47
CA PRO A 58 -8.75 8.04 -8.03
C PRO A 58 -9.51 6.98 -7.23
N ALA A 59 -10.35 6.19 -7.90
CA ALA A 59 -11.07 5.05 -7.34
C ALA A 59 -10.83 3.78 -8.18
N ALA A 60 -9.55 3.50 -8.46
CA ALA A 60 -9.18 2.32 -9.24
C ALA A 60 -9.49 1.03 -8.47
N ALA A 61 -10.12 0.07 -9.14
CA ALA A 61 -10.32 -1.27 -8.59
C ALA A 61 -8.98 -2.02 -8.48
N ALA A 62 -8.86 -2.91 -7.49
CA ALA A 62 -7.70 -3.78 -7.32
C ALA A 62 -8.14 -5.25 -7.14
N PRO A 63 -8.69 -5.90 -8.20
CA PRO A 63 -9.44 -7.15 -8.03
C PRO A 63 -8.69 -8.27 -7.30
N LEU A 64 -7.37 -8.39 -7.52
CA LEU A 64 -6.56 -9.40 -6.84
C LEU A 64 -6.38 -9.11 -5.34
N LEU A 65 -6.23 -7.83 -4.97
CA LEU A 65 -6.15 -7.43 -3.56
C LEU A 65 -7.52 -7.58 -2.88
N ASP A 66 -8.60 -7.24 -3.59
CA ASP A 66 -9.97 -7.41 -3.08
C ASP A 66 -10.27 -8.89 -2.77
N ILE A 67 -9.92 -9.79 -3.69
CA ILE A 67 -10.08 -11.25 -3.48
C ILE A 67 -9.18 -11.74 -2.34
N ALA A 68 -7.93 -11.29 -2.27
CA ALA A 68 -7.02 -11.70 -1.21
C ALA A 68 -7.49 -11.23 0.17
N ALA A 69 -8.08 -10.04 0.26
CA ALA A 69 -8.66 -9.52 1.50
C ALA A 69 -9.87 -10.36 1.96
N GLU A 70 -10.77 -10.72 1.04
CA GLU A 70 -11.89 -11.62 1.34
C GLU A 70 -11.40 -13.00 1.80
N GLN A 71 -10.38 -13.55 1.12
CA GLN A 71 -9.76 -14.80 1.54
C GLN A 71 -9.17 -14.69 2.95
N HIS A 72 -8.41 -13.63 3.24
CA HIS A 72 -7.84 -13.40 4.57
C HIS A 72 -8.93 -13.27 5.63
N ALA A 73 -10.02 -12.55 5.36
CA ALA A 73 -11.15 -12.39 6.29
C ALA A 73 -11.78 -13.74 6.71
N THR A 74 -11.76 -14.73 5.81
CA THR A 74 -12.28 -16.08 6.08
C THR A 74 -11.29 -17.01 6.79
N TRP A 75 -10.04 -16.59 7.02
CA TRP A 75 -9.05 -17.45 7.68
C TRP A 75 -9.38 -17.66 9.17
N PRO A 76 -9.38 -18.92 9.65
CA PRO A 76 -9.74 -19.23 11.04
C PRO A 76 -8.71 -18.76 12.06
N VAL A 77 -7.44 -18.60 11.67
CA VAL A 77 -6.38 -18.01 12.48
C VAL A 77 -5.73 -16.90 11.69
N ARG A 78 -5.69 -15.69 12.26
CA ARG A 78 -5.10 -14.51 11.64
C ARG A 78 -4.11 -13.87 12.59
N LEU A 79 -2.95 -13.49 12.05
CA LEU A 79 -1.92 -12.73 12.77
C LEU A 79 -2.09 -11.21 12.61
N PHE A 80 -2.90 -10.79 11.64
CA PHE A 80 -3.22 -9.40 11.34
C PHE A 80 -4.73 -9.22 11.26
N ALA A 81 -5.21 -8.00 11.54
CA ALA A 81 -6.63 -7.68 11.46
C ALA A 81 -7.14 -7.56 10.01
N SER A 82 -6.23 -7.30 9.06
CA SER A 82 -6.46 -7.10 7.63
C SER A 82 -5.27 -7.59 6.82
#